data_AF-A0A9E2JS22-F1
#
_entry.id   AF-A0A9E2JS22-F1
#
_cell.length_a   1.000
_cell.length_b   1.000
_cell.length_c   1.000
_cell.angle_alpha   90.00
_cell.angle_beta   90.00
_cell.angle_gamma   90.00
#
_symmetry.space_group_name_H-M   'P 1'
#
loop_
_entity.id
_entity.type
_entity.pdbx_description
1 polymer ?
#
loop_
_entity_poly.entity_id
_entity_poly.type
_entity_poly.pdbx_seq_one_letter_code
_entity_poly.pdbx_strand_id
1 'polypeptide(L)' 'MAEFLITLGVLLCALAGLGIGAIFGRAPIKGSCGGLSCIAGADCAACPNRTKRGDQP' A
#
# COMPACT_ATOMS: atom_id res chain seq x y z
N MET A 1 -18.99 2.69 29.47
CA MET A 1 -17.57 2.35 29.70
C MET A 1 -17.14 1.08 28.95
N ALA A 2 -17.92 -0.02 29.02
CA ALA A 2 -17.62 -1.25 28.26
C ALA A 2 -17.55 -1.05 26.73
N GLU A 3 -18.51 -0.32 26.15
CA GLU A 3 -18.56 0.02 24.71
C GLU A 3 -17.24 0.62 24.18
N PHE A 4 -16.58 1.46 24.99
CA PHE A 4 -15.33 2.11 24.63
C PHE A 4 -14.18 1.10 24.51
N LEU A 5 -14.10 0.16 25.46
CA LEU A 5 -13.07 -0.89 25.46
C LEU A 5 -13.28 -1.87 24.31
N ILE A 6 -14.53 -2.24 24.01
CA ILE A 6 -14.86 -3.11 22.87
C ILE A 6 -14.47 -2.42 21.55
N THR A 7 -14.88 -1.17 21.36
CA THR A 7 -14.55 -0.41 20.15
C THR A 7 -13.04 -0.25 19.97
N LEU A 8 -12.33 0.07 21.05
CA LEU A 8 -10.88 0.18 21.05
C LEU A 8 -10.21 -1.16 20.69
N GLY A 9 -10.68 -2.27 21.27
CA GLY A 9 -10.18 -3.60 20.97
C GLY A 9 -10.39 -3.99 19.51
N VAL A 10 -11.58 -3.76 18.96
CA VAL A 10 -11.90 -4.05 17.55
C VAL A 10 -11.05 -3.19 16.60
N LEU A 11 -10.87 -1.91 16.90
CA LEU A 11 -10.02 -1.01 16.11
C LEU A 11 -8.57 -1.50 16.08
N LEU A 12 -8.01 -1.86 17.24
CA LEU A 12 -6.65 -2.38 17.32
C LEU A 12 -6.48 -3.69 16.56
N CYS A 13 -7.45 -4.62 16.66
CA CYS A 13 -7.46 -5.85 15.88
C CYS A 13 -7.49 -5.58 14.36
N ALA A 14 -8.29 -4.62 13.90
CA ALA A 14 -8.37 -4.25 12.49
C ALA A 14 -7.04 -3.65 11.98
N LEU A 15 -6.44 -2.74 12.74
CA LEU A 15 -5.14 -2.14 12.41
C LEU A 15 -4.01 -3.18 12.41
N ALA A 16 -4.00 -4.08 13.40
CA ALA A 16 -3.06 -5.19 13.46
C ALA A 16 -3.22 -6.12 12.25
N GLY A 17 -4.45 -6.49 11.89
CA GLY A 17 -4.73 -7.30 10.71
C GLY A 17 -4.29 -6.63 9.40
N LEU A 18 -4.53 -5.32 9.27
CA LEU A 18 -4.12 -4.54 8.10
C LEU A 18 -2.58 -4.41 8.01
N GLY A 19 -1.90 -4.20 9.14
CA GLY A 19 -0.44 -4.14 9.21
C GLY A 19 0.22 -5.48 8.90
N ILE A 20 -0.25 -6.56 9.53
CA ILE A 20 0.21 -7.93 9.26
C ILE A 20 -0.03 -8.28 7.79
N GLY A 21 -1.21 -7.96 7.26
CA GLY A 21 -1.57 -8.18 5.85
C GLY A 21 -0.75 -7.34 4.85
N ALA A 22 -0.29 -6.16 5.25
CA ALA A 22 0.62 -5.35 4.42
C ALA A 22 2.03 -5.93 4.36
N ILE A 23 2.52 -6.50 5.47
CA ILE A 23 3.84 -7.12 5.56
C ILE A 23 3.87 -8.49 4.85
N PHE A 24 2.82 -9.30 5.01
CA PHE A 24 2.84 -10.71 4.57
C PHE A 24 2.44 -10.98 3.11
N GLY A 25 2.02 -10.00 2.31
CA GLY A 25 1.45 -10.37 1.01
C GLY A 25 1.15 -9.31 -0.02
N ARG A 26 1.79 -8.13 0.00
CA ARG A 26 1.60 -7.15 -1.06
C ARG A 26 2.92 -6.91 -1.79
N ALA A 27 2.92 -7.19 -3.11
CA ALA A 27 3.75 -6.45 -4.05
C ALA A 27 3.69 -4.95 -3.67
N PRO A 28 4.78 -4.18 -3.87
CA PRO A 28 4.85 -2.78 -3.45
C PRO A 28 3.55 -2.10 -3.83
N ILE A 29 3.00 -1.30 -2.91
CA ILE A 29 1.73 -0.61 -3.14
C ILE A 29 1.87 0.08 -4.49
N LYS A 30 1.13 -0.46 -5.46
CA LYS A 30 1.15 0.01 -6.84
C LYS A 30 0.53 1.41 -6.81
N GLY A 31 1.37 2.40 -6.55
CA GLY A 31 1.01 3.80 -6.57
C GLY A 31 0.65 4.22 -7.99
N SER A 32 0.54 5.51 -8.24
CA SER A 32 0.07 6.04 -9.53
C SER A 32 0.73 5.44 -10.80
N CYS A 33 1.99 4.97 -10.74
CA CYS A 33 2.62 4.28 -11.88
C CYS A 33 2.36 2.77 -11.96
N GLY A 34 2.01 2.09 -10.86
CA GLY A 34 1.73 0.65 -10.89
C GLY A 34 0.42 0.28 -11.60
N GLY A 35 -0.48 1.25 -11.81
CA GLY A 35 -1.67 1.11 -12.63
C GLY A 35 -1.42 1.26 -14.15
N LEU A 36 -0.25 1.78 -14.54
CA LEU A 36 0.13 1.95 -15.95
C LEU A 36 1.00 0.79 -16.49
N SER A 37 1.27 -0.22 -15.66
CA SER A 37 2.06 -1.41 -16.00
C SER A 37 1.48 -2.26 -17.15
N CYS A 38 0.23 -2.01 -17.57
CA CYS A 38 -0.38 -2.64 -18.76
C CYS A 38 0.00 -1.95 -20.07
N ILE A 39 0.66 -0.78 -20.03
CA ILE A 39 1.06 0.01 -21.20
C ILE A 39 2.58 0.16 -21.16
N ALA A 40 3.27 -0.67 -21.94
CA ALA A 40 4.72 -0.67 -22.03
C ALA A 40 5.26 0.73 -22.39
N GLY A 41 6.05 1.32 -21.50
CA GLY A 41 6.70 2.62 -21.70
C GLY A 41 5.92 3.84 -21.20
N ALA A 42 4.70 3.67 -20.69
CA ALA A 42 3.96 4.74 -20.02
C ALA A 42 4.21 4.80 -18.50
N ASP A 43 4.91 3.81 -17.95
CA ASP A 43 5.29 3.74 -16.54
C ASP A 43 6.06 5.02 -16.14
N CYS A 44 5.40 5.88 -15.36
CA CYS A 44 5.99 7.12 -14.83
C CYS A 44 6.58 8.10 -15.87
N ALA A 45 6.20 8.05 -17.16
CA ALA A 45 6.80 8.89 -18.22
C ALA A 45 6.73 10.41 -17.92
N ALA A 46 5.67 10.86 -17.24
CA ALA A 46 5.47 12.26 -16.83
C ALA A 46 5.94 12.55 -15.37
N CYS A 47 6.55 11.58 -14.69
CA CYS A 47 6.89 11.72 -13.27
C CYS A 47 8.26 12.42 -13.12
N PRO A 48 8.32 13.62 -12.48
CA PRO A 48 9.57 14.36 -12.32
C PRO A 48 10.60 13.63 -11.44
N ASN A 49 10.18 12.64 -10.66
CA ASN A 49 11.03 11.89 -9.72
C ASN A 49 11.17 10.39 -10.06
N ARG A 50 11.14 10.05 -11.36
CA ARG A 50 11.24 8.66 -11.85
C ARG A 50 12.47 7.91 -11.33
N THR A 51 13.59 8.59 -11.09
CA THR A 51 14.90 8.02 -10.72
C THR A 51 15.01 7.56 -9.26
N LYS A 52 14.09 7.98 -8.37
CA LYS A 52 14.06 7.54 -6.95
C LYS A 52 13.12 6.37 -6.71
N ARG A 53 12.27 6.07 -7.68
CA ARG A 53 11.45 4.88 -7.68
C ARG A 53 12.37 3.78 -8.18
N GLY A 54 12.94 3.02 -7.25
CA GLY A 54 13.53 1.74 -7.59
C GLY A 54 12.49 1.00 -8.42
N ASP A 55 12.78 0.92 -9.72
CA ASP A 55 12.50 -0.24 -10.54
C ASP A 55 12.46 -1.44 -9.62
N GLN A 56 11.24 -1.82 -9.24
CA GLN A 56 11.00 -2.99 -8.45
C GLN A 56 11.05 -4.10 -9.50
N PRO A 57 12.06 -4.99 -9.45
CA PRO A 57 12.29 -6.00 -10.47
C PRO A 57 11.09 -6.92 -10.68
#